data_AF-G2EEX1-F1
#
_entry.id   AF-G2EEX1-F1
#
_cell.length_a   1.000
_cell.length_b   1.000
_cell.length_c   1.000
_cell.angle_alpha   90.00
_cell.angle_beta   90.00
_cell.angle_gamma   90.00
#
_symmetry.space_group_name_H-M   'P 1'
#
loop_
_entity.id
_entity.type
_entity.pdbx_description
1 polymer ?
#
loop_
_entity_poly.entity_id
_entity_poly.type
_entity_poly.pdbx_seq_one_letter_code
_entity_poly.pdbx_strand_id
1 'polypeptide(L)'
;MKKLIICLFAILTVSCSLSDDTETTYIELLPIESATVPEEFVRGETYDILVRFKIPTECHAYKDIYMQTEIGSVMIAIMSTVYSGDFDCPIINTDNTVEKSFTFKPLNQDLYVLKFWLGLNADGEDDYLIFEVPVVD
;
A
#
# COMPACT_ATOMS: atom_id res chain seq x y z
N MET A 1 -71.19 7.46 -7.41
CA MET A 1 -70.79 8.51 -8.39
C MET A 1 -69.56 9.23 -7.87
N LYS A 2 -68.52 9.32 -8.72
CA LYS A 2 -67.48 10.39 -8.82
C LYS A 2 -66.48 10.52 -7.64
N LYS A 3 -65.27 9.93 -7.74
CA LYS A 3 -64.00 10.48 -8.28
C LYS A 3 -63.49 11.75 -7.57
N LEU A 4 -62.37 11.63 -6.86
CA LEU A 4 -61.31 12.64 -6.70
C LEU A 4 -60.05 11.95 -6.14
N ILE A 5 -59.19 11.36 -6.98
CA ILE A 5 -57.85 11.86 -7.38
C ILE A 5 -57.39 13.09 -6.59
N ILE A 6 -56.29 12.95 -5.84
CA ILE A 6 -55.01 13.69 -5.96
C ILE A 6 -54.09 13.17 -4.84
N CYS A 7 -53.20 12.22 -5.16
CA CYS A 7 -52.04 11.90 -4.34
C CYS A 7 -50.91 12.84 -4.79
N LEU A 8 -50.76 13.98 -4.11
CA LEU A 8 -49.62 14.88 -4.31
C LEU A 8 -48.45 14.34 -3.47
N PHE A 9 -47.64 13.47 -4.08
CA PHE A 9 -46.34 13.12 -3.52
C PHE A 9 -45.41 14.33 -3.66
N ALA A 10 -45.34 15.13 -2.60
CA ALA A 10 -44.27 16.12 -2.45
C ALA A 10 -42.98 15.35 -2.14
N ILE A 11 -42.19 15.08 -3.18
CA ILE A 11 -40.81 14.62 -3.01
C ILE A 11 -40.03 15.86 -2.54
N LEU A 12 -39.90 15.98 -1.23
CA LEU A 12 -38.92 16.87 -0.62
C LEU A 12 -37.54 16.31 -0.96
N THR A 13 -36.89 16.86 -1.98
CA THR A 13 -35.46 16.66 -2.18
C THR A 13 -34.75 17.41 -1.07
N VAL A 14 -34.42 16.69 0.01
CA VAL A 14 -33.43 17.15 0.99
C VAL A 14 -32.09 17.16 0.26
N SER A 15 -31.69 18.29 -0.32
CA SER A 15 -30.29 18.47 -0.70
C SER A 15 -29.52 18.66 0.60
N CYS A 16 -28.95 17.57 1.10
CA CYS A 16 -27.93 17.67 2.12
C CYS A 16 -26.69 18.23 1.43
N SER A 17 -26.47 19.54 1.50
CA SER A 17 -25.16 20.10 1.19
C SER A 17 -24.25 19.68 2.34
N LEU A 18 -23.48 18.62 2.13
CA LEU A 18 -22.32 18.36 2.96
C LEU A 18 -21.34 19.49 2.66
N SER A 19 -21.32 20.49 3.54
CA SER A 19 -20.21 21.43 3.66
C SER A 19 -19.01 20.62 4.12
N ASP A 20 -18.26 20.10 3.15
CA ASP A 20 -17.17 19.17 3.37
C ASP A 20 -15.86 19.96 3.53
N ASP A 21 -15.67 20.56 4.71
CA ASP A 21 -14.32 20.85 5.23
C ASP A 21 -13.74 19.53 5.77
N THR A 22 -13.72 18.48 4.96
CA THR A 22 -13.32 17.13 5.37
C THR A 22 -11.86 16.91 5.04
N GLU A 23 -11.05 16.68 6.07
CA GLU A 23 -9.77 16.01 5.91
C GLU A 23 -10.02 14.69 5.17
N THR A 24 -9.46 14.58 3.97
CA THR A 24 -9.56 13.39 3.12
C THR A 24 -8.32 12.55 3.34
N THR A 25 -8.47 11.23 3.28
CA THR A 25 -7.31 10.32 3.33
C THR A 25 -7.42 9.30 2.22
N TYR A 26 -6.28 8.94 1.64
CA TYR A 26 -6.20 7.88 0.64
C TYR A 26 -4.97 7.01 0.88
N ILE A 27 -4.91 5.87 0.19
CA ILE A 27 -3.81 4.92 0.29
C ILE A 27 -2.94 5.02 -0.96
N GLU A 28 -1.64 5.08 -0.74
CA GLU A 28 -0.62 5.11 -1.78
C GLU A 28 0.43 4.03 -1.50
N LEU A 29 0.99 3.44 -2.55
CA LEU A 29 2.15 2.58 -2.42
C LEU A 29 3.42 3.42 -2.55
N LEU A 30 4.35 3.24 -1.60
CA LEU A 30 5.66 3.87 -1.65
C LEU A 30 6.72 2.87 -2.15
N PRO A 31 7.68 3.34 -2.97
CA PRO A 31 8.74 2.50 -3.49
C PRO A 31 9.72 2.09 -2.37
N ILE A 32 10.22 0.87 -2.47
CA ILE A 32 11.27 0.36 -1.60
C ILE A 32 12.62 0.80 -2.16
N GLU A 33 13.54 1.25 -1.29
CA GLU A 33 14.90 1.61 -1.68
C GLU A 33 15.88 0.45 -1.50
N SER A 34 15.68 -0.38 -0.47
CA SER A 34 16.49 -1.58 -0.24
C SER A 34 15.76 -2.61 0.61
N ALA A 35 16.16 -3.87 0.48
CA ALA A 35 15.71 -4.96 1.32
C ALA A 35 16.89 -5.81 1.78
N THR A 36 16.82 -6.33 3.00
CA THR A 36 17.74 -7.36 3.52
C THR A 36 16.98 -8.66 3.60
N VAL A 37 17.37 -9.61 2.77
CA VAL A 37 16.74 -10.93 2.65
C VAL A 37 17.79 -12.00 2.94
N PRO A 38 17.47 -13.06 3.71
CA PRO A 38 18.35 -14.21 3.88
C PRO A 38 18.72 -14.85 2.53
N GLU A 39 19.94 -15.40 2.44
CA GLU A 39 20.39 -16.13 1.25
C GLU A 39 19.65 -17.45 1.04
N GLU A 40 19.14 -18.05 2.12
CA GLU A 40 18.35 -19.27 2.11
C GLU A 40 17.31 -19.25 3.22
N PHE A 41 16.26 -20.04 3.04
CA PHE A 41 15.24 -20.29 4.03
C PHE A 41 15.23 -21.75 4.46
N VAL A 42 14.90 -22.02 5.72
CA VAL A 42 14.61 -23.35 6.25
C VAL A 42 13.10 -23.50 6.33
N ARG A 43 12.56 -24.61 5.81
CA ARG A 43 11.12 -24.84 5.73
C ARG A 43 10.47 -24.80 7.12
N GLY A 44 9.43 -23.99 7.27
CA GLY A 44 8.70 -23.88 8.53
C GLY A 44 9.32 -22.95 9.56
N GLU A 45 10.54 -22.45 9.33
CA GLU A 45 11.14 -21.38 10.13
C GLU A 45 10.60 -20.01 9.72
N THR A 46 10.86 -19.01 10.56
CA THR A 46 10.31 -17.67 10.42
C THR A 46 11.42 -16.64 10.32
N TYR A 47 11.32 -15.74 9.35
CA TYR A 47 12.36 -14.78 9.01
C TYR A 47 11.84 -13.35 9.09
N ASP A 48 12.62 -12.45 9.68
CA ASP A 48 12.34 -11.02 9.63
C ASP A 48 13.06 -10.42 8.43
N ILE A 49 12.27 -9.98 7.45
CA ILE A 49 12.76 -9.29 6.25
C ILE A 49 12.73 -7.79 6.53
N LEU A 50 13.87 -7.12 6.38
CA LEU A 50 14.00 -5.68 6.58
C LEU A 50 13.85 -4.96 5.24
N VAL A 51 13.10 -3.87 5.23
CA VAL A 51 12.93 -2.99 4.08
C VAL A 51 13.18 -1.54 4.50
N ARG A 52 13.78 -0.76 3.59
CA ARG A 52 13.95 0.68 3.74
C ARG A 52 13.24 1.41 2.61
N PHE A 53 12.62 2.53 2.95
CA PHE A 53 11.87 3.38 2.03
C PHE A 53 11.87 4.82 2.55
N LYS A 54 11.44 5.77 1.73
CA LYS A 54 11.32 7.18 2.11
C LYS A 54 9.88 7.59 2.34
N ILE A 55 9.66 8.44 3.35
CA ILE A 55 8.39 9.17 3.53
C ILE A 55 8.47 10.48 2.74
N PRO A 56 7.75 10.66 1.61
CA PRO A 56 8.01 11.76 0.69
C PRO A 56 7.67 13.16 1.24
N THR A 57 6.55 13.28 1.93
CA THR A 57 6.03 14.56 2.47
C THR A 57 5.54 14.40 3.90
N GLU A 58 5.34 15.51 4.61
CA GLU A 58 4.78 15.52 5.97
C GLU A 58 3.35 14.95 6.06
N CYS A 59 2.70 14.75 4.92
CA CYS A 59 1.36 14.17 4.81
C CYS A 59 1.36 12.65 4.58
N HIS A 60 2.52 12.02 4.45
CA HIS A 60 2.63 10.57 4.31
C HIS A 60 2.91 9.93 5.66
N ALA A 61 2.13 8.92 6.02
CA ALA A 61 2.40 8.06 7.16
C ALA A 61 2.54 6.61 6.72
N TYR A 62 3.52 5.90 7.27
CA TYR A 62 3.59 4.45 7.14
C TYR A 62 2.32 3.82 7.70
N LYS A 63 1.67 2.96 6.91
CA LYS A 63 0.49 2.21 7.32
C LYS A 63 0.82 0.74 7.54
N ASP A 64 1.35 0.08 6.51
CA ASP A 64 1.63 -1.35 6.55
C ASP A 64 2.60 -1.78 5.44
N ILE A 65 2.98 -3.05 5.41
CA ILE A 65 3.60 -3.69 4.24
C ILE A 65 2.51 -4.31 3.39
N TYR A 66 2.45 -3.91 2.11
CA TYR A 66 1.58 -4.55 1.13
C TYR A 66 2.28 -5.77 0.55
N MET A 67 1.64 -6.94 0.67
CA MET A 67 2.10 -8.19 0.06
C MET A 67 1.02 -8.76 -0.85
N GLN A 68 1.41 -9.09 -2.08
CA GLN A 68 0.53 -9.70 -3.07
C GLN A 68 1.20 -10.95 -3.65
N THR A 69 0.57 -12.11 -3.46
CA THR A 69 1.01 -13.35 -4.11
C THR A 69 0.60 -13.34 -5.57
N GLU A 70 1.57 -13.53 -6.45
CA GLU A 70 1.42 -13.68 -7.89
C GLU A 70 1.72 -15.12 -8.30
N ILE A 71 1.56 -15.42 -9.59
CA ILE A 71 1.97 -16.73 -10.14
C ILE A 71 3.50 -16.81 -10.10
N GLY A 72 4.02 -17.54 -9.10
CA GLY A 72 5.45 -17.83 -8.96
C GLY A 72 6.27 -16.79 -8.19
N SER A 73 5.66 -15.70 -7.72
CA SER A 73 6.34 -14.66 -6.93
C SER A 73 5.45 -14.04 -5.86
N VAL A 74 6.07 -13.33 -4.93
CA VAL A 74 5.39 -12.44 -3.99
C VAL A 74 5.86 -11.02 -4.25
N MET A 75 4.95 -10.12 -4.57
CA MET A 75 5.23 -8.69 -4.67
C MET A 75 5.12 -8.04 -3.28
N ILE A 76 6.08 -7.20 -2.93
CA ILE A 76 6.17 -6.46 -1.67
C ILE A 76 6.30 -4.97 -1.97
N ALA A 77 5.46 -4.15 -1.34
CA ALA A 77 5.54 -2.69 -1.41
C ALA A 77 5.21 -2.08 -0.03
N ILE A 78 5.45 -0.79 0.14
CA ILE A 78 5.07 -0.07 1.36
C ILE A 78 3.69 0.53 1.17
N MET A 79 2.77 0.30 2.08
CA MET A 79 1.48 0.97 2.11
C MET A 79 1.58 2.23 2.98
N SER A 80 1.23 3.37 2.41
CA SER A 80 1.16 4.66 3.10
C SER A 80 -0.26 5.19 3.14
N THR A 81 -0.64 5.78 4.26
CA THR A 81 -1.79 6.69 4.33
C THR A 81 -1.30 8.08 3.94
N VAL A 82 -2.01 8.73 3.03
CA VAL A 82 -1.77 10.13 2.67
C VAL A 82 -2.93 10.98 3.19
N TYR A 83 -2.61 12.01 3.96
CA TYR A 83 -3.56 13.00 4.44
C TYR A 83 -3.66 14.14 3.43
N SER A 84 -4.88 14.44 2.96
CA SER A 84 -5.17 15.51 2.01
C SER A 84 -6.25 16.45 2.54
N GLY A 85 -6.14 17.74 2.23
CA GLY A 85 -7.06 18.77 2.69
C GLY A 85 -6.49 20.17 2.45
N ASP A 86 -7.03 21.16 3.14
CA ASP A 86 -6.61 22.58 3.00
C ASP A 86 -5.33 22.93 3.81
N PHE A 87 -4.41 21.98 3.96
CA PHE A 87 -3.11 22.15 4.60
C PHE A 87 -1.98 21.84 3.63
N ASP A 88 -0.82 22.45 3.88
CA ASP A 88 0.37 22.26 3.05
C ASP A 88 1.06 20.93 3.39
N CYS A 89 1.58 20.27 2.37
CA CYS A 89 2.25 18.97 2.46
C CYS A 89 3.70 19.10 1.95
N PRO A 90 4.57 19.81 2.70
CA PRO A 90 5.92 20.07 2.24
C PRO A 90 6.70 18.76 2.06
N ILE A 91 7.54 18.73 1.02
CA ILE A 91 8.51 17.66 0.80
C ILE A 91 9.52 17.67 1.95
N ILE A 92 9.80 16.48 2.49
CA ILE A 92 10.81 16.34 3.54
C ILE A 92 12.19 16.35 2.88
N ASN A 93 12.97 17.41 3.13
CA ASN A 93 14.30 17.63 2.53
C ASN A 93 15.48 17.13 3.40
N THR A 94 15.18 16.51 4.54
CA THR A 94 16.16 15.85 5.41
C THR A 94 16.15 14.35 5.19
N ASP A 95 17.00 13.59 5.90
CA ASP A 95 16.90 12.12 5.90
C ASP A 95 15.52 11.68 6.39
N ASN A 96 14.74 11.12 5.48
CA ASN A 96 13.38 10.62 5.67
C ASN A 96 13.30 9.11 5.44
N THR A 97 14.45 8.44 5.50
CA THR A 97 14.55 6.99 5.36
C THR A 97 13.98 6.32 6.59
N VAL A 98 13.03 5.40 6.38
CA VAL A 98 12.41 4.60 7.42
C VAL A 98 12.75 3.14 7.18
N GLU A 99 13.10 2.43 8.25
CA GLU A 99 13.28 0.99 8.25
C GLU A 99 12.08 0.30 8.89
N LYS A 100 11.57 -0.75 8.25
CA LYS A 100 10.53 -1.63 8.77
C LYS A 100 10.91 -3.08 8.54
N SER A 101 10.43 -3.95 9.41
CA SER A 101 10.49 -5.39 9.20
C SER A 101 9.10 -5.98 9.04
N PHE A 102 9.03 -7.08 8.32
CA PHE A 102 7.87 -7.96 8.34
C PHE A 102 8.33 -9.42 8.44
N THR A 103 7.46 -10.23 9.00
CA THR A 103 7.73 -11.64 9.23
C THR A 103 7.30 -12.46 8.01
N PHE A 104 8.20 -13.28 7.50
CA PHE A 104 7.98 -14.18 6.36
C PHE A 104 8.18 -15.64 6.77
N LYS A 105 7.27 -16.52 6.33
CA LYS A 105 7.30 -17.94 6.64
C LYS A 105 7.22 -18.79 5.35
N PRO A 106 8.33 -19.40 4.92
CA PRO A 106 8.37 -20.27 3.75
C PRO A 106 7.83 -21.65 4.12
N LEU A 107 6.75 -22.07 3.45
CA LEU A 107 6.02 -23.30 3.77
C LEU A 107 5.88 -24.25 2.57
N ASN A 108 5.50 -23.71 1.41
CA ASN A 108 4.87 -24.51 0.36
C ASN A 108 5.70 -24.58 -0.94
N GLN A 109 6.82 -23.86 -1.00
CA GLN A 109 7.65 -23.76 -2.18
C GLN A 109 9.10 -24.08 -1.83
N ASP A 110 9.84 -24.61 -2.80
CA ASP A 110 11.27 -24.89 -2.67
C ASP A 110 12.14 -23.69 -3.09
N LEU A 111 11.51 -22.69 -3.70
CA LEU A 111 12.10 -21.42 -4.11
C LEU A 111 11.04 -20.33 -3.99
N TYR A 112 11.39 -19.23 -3.33
CA TYR A 112 10.56 -18.03 -3.27
C TYR A 112 11.19 -16.92 -4.11
N VAL A 113 10.40 -16.37 -5.04
CA VAL A 113 10.77 -15.17 -5.80
C VAL A 113 10.10 -13.98 -5.13
N LEU A 114 10.88 -13.15 -4.43
CA LEU A 114 10.41 -11.95 -3.75
C LEU A 114 10.70 -10.73 -4.62
N LYS A 115 9.66 -9.98 -4.99
CA LYS A 115 9.75 -8.76 -5.82
C LYS A 115 9.43 -7.54 -4.96
N PHE A 116 10.44 -6.74 -4.61
CA PHE A 116 10.25 -5.49 -3.87
C PHE A 116 10.05 -4.35 -4.86
N TRP A 117 8.87 -3.73 -4.85
CA TRP A 117 8.46 -2.73 -5.84
C TRP A 117 9.25 -1.42 -5.70
N LEU A 118 9.83 -0.96 -6.80
CA LEU A 118 10.66 0.23 -6.90
C LEU A 118 9.90 1.44 -7.49
N GLY A 119 8.65 1.26 -7.89
CA GLY A 119 7.88 2.28 -8.61
C GLY A 119 7.73 1.93 -10.09
N LEU A 120 7.36 2.94 -10.88
CA LEU A 120 7.30 2.83 -12.34
C LEU A 120 8.64 3.23 -12.95
N ASN A 121 9.07 2.49 -13.98
CA ASN A 121 10.23 2.80 -14.79
C ASN A 121 9.91 3.89 -15.85
N ALA A 122 10.89 4.19 -16.71
CA ALA A 122 10.76 5.22 -17.76
C ALA A 122 9.66 4.92 -18.80
N ASP A 123 9.29 3.65 -18.97
CA ASP A 123 8.25 3.19 -19.89
C ASP A 123 6.87 3.13 -19.20
N GLY A 124 6.80 3.45 -17.90
CA GLY A 124 5.57 3.40 -17.10
C GLY A 124 5.20 1.99 -16.63
N GLU A 125 6.14 1.06 -16.65
CA GLU A 125 5.97 -0.31 -16.17
C GLU A 125 6.54 -0.47 -14.75
N ASP A 126 6.00 -1.41 -13.98
CA ASP A 126 6.50 -1.68 -12.62
C ASP A 126 7.94 -2.20 -12.64
N ASP A 127 8.79 -1.61 -11.80
CA ASP A 127 10.17 -2.02 -11.57
C ASP A 127 10.35 -2.67 -10.20
N TYR A 128 11.30 -3.60 -10.09
CA TYR A 128 11.45 -4.44 -8.90
C TYR A 128 12.90 -4.76 -8.55
N LEU A 129 13.21 -4.76 -7.26
CA LEU A 129 14.34 -5.48 -6.70
C LEU A 129 13.93 -6.94 -6.45
N ILE A 130 14.61 -7.89 -7.11
CA ILE A 130 14.21 -9.31 -7.11
C ILE A 130 15.20 -10.15 -6.30
N PHE A 131 14.68 -10.99 -5.42
CA PHE A 131 15.44 -12.01 -4.71
C PHE A 131 14.84 -13.39 -4.98
N GLU A 132 15.70 -14.33 -5.37
CA GLU A 132 15.36 -15.75 -5.49
C GLU A 132 15.97 -16.48 -4.29
N VAL A 133 15.12 -16.94 -3.36
CA VAL A 133 15.57 -17.51 -2.09
C VAL A 133 15.20 -18.99 -2.05
N PRO A 134 16.18 -19.91 -2.10
CA PRO A 134 15.93 -21.34 -2.00
C PRO A 134 15.44 -21.72 -0.61
N VAL A 135 14.64 -22.78 -0.53
CA VAL A 135 14.18 -23.38 0.72
C VAL A 135 14.83 -24.74 0.90
N VAL A 136 15.50 -24.90 2.04
CA VAL A 136 16.11 -26.15 2.51
C VAL A 136 15.28 -26.74 3.65
N ASP A 137 15.47 -28.03 3.92
CA ASP A 137 14.79 -28.76 5.00
C ASP A 137 15.65 -28.85 6.28
#